data_AF-A0A496WHT2-F1
#
_entry.id   AF-A0A496WHT2-F1
#
_cell.length_a   1.000
_cell.length_b   1.000
_cell.length_c   1.000
_cell.angle_alpha   90.00
_cell.angle_beta   90.00
_cell.angle_gamma   90.00
#
_symmetry.space_group_name_H-M   'P 1'
#
loop_
_entity.id
_entity.type
_entity.pdbx_description
1 polymer ?
#
loop_
_entity_poly.entity_id
_entity_poly.type
_entity_poly.pdbx_seq_one_letter_code
_entity_poly.pdbx_strand_id
1 'polypeptide(L)'
;MRNNSWIQRNRLNRLYLAASMSGLILILSFNSHASHDVSLNHNGVVIGGYDPVAYFTMGEALRGSEDISTEYLGGAWLFVNEQHRDLFIADPGKYIPQYGGYCSSSSRGGGHGSANPRNWQIVENKLYLFNSKPFSDGWIEYPSTLAADKKWDKAKAGLLQQ
;
A
#
# COMPACT_ATOMS: atom_id res chain seq x y z
N MET A 1 -35.90 58.71 44.77
CA MET A 1 -37.21 58.03 44.65
C MET A 1 -37.35 57.46 43.23
N ARG A 2 -37.57 56.13 43.11
CA ARG A 2 -37.94 55.31 41.92
C ARG A 2 -36.91 55.30 40.76
N ASN A 3 -36.04 54.30 40.54
CA ASN A 3 -36.16 52.84 40.35
C ASN A 3 -37.19 52.38 39.31
N ASN A 4 -36.68 51.90 38.17
CA ASN A 4 -37.33 50.96 37.27
C ASN A 4 -36.33 50.47 36.20
N SER A 5 -35.42 49.60 36.62
CA SER A 5 -34.82 48.58 35.75
C SER A 5 -35.92 47.60 35.30
N TRP A 6 -36.32 47.66 34.03
CA TRP A 6 -37.21 46.64 33.45
C TRP A 6 -36.90 46.38 31.97
N ILE A 7 -36.22 45.25 31.74
CA ILE A 7 -36.47 44.31 30.65
C ILE A 7 -36.00 44.69 29.23
N GLN A 8 -34.80 44.17 28.94
CA GLN A 8 -34.41 43.52 27.68
C GLN A 8 -35.58 42.89 26.93
N ARG A 9 -35.91 43.34 25.71
CA ARG A 9 -36.70 42.56 24.75
C ARG A 9 -36.25 42.81 23.31
N ASN A 10 -35.46 41.87 22.82
CA ASN A 10 -35.47 41.30 21.46
C ASN A 10 -36.49 41.93 20.51
N ARG A 11 -36.01 42.73 19.54
CA ARG A 11 -36.71 42.95 18.28
C ARG A 11 -36.08 42.08 17.19
N LEU A 12 -36.56 40.85 17.20
CA LEU A 12 -36.84 39.96 16.08
C LEU A 12 -36.50 40.51 14.67
N ASN A 13 -35.35 40.13 14.14
CA ASN A 13 -35.24 39.82 12.72
C ASN A 13 -35.36 38.30 12.57
N ARG A 14 -36.57 37.88 12.20
CA ARG A 14 -36.87 36.53 11.73
C ARG A 14 -36.37 36.39 10.30
N LEU A 15 -36.14 35.13 9.93
CA LEU A 15 -35.99 34.60 8.56
C LEU A 15 -34.57 34.63 8.00
N TYR A 16 -33.72 33.71 8.45
CA TYR A 16 -33.01 32.77 7.55
C TYR A 16 -32.75 31.46 8.30
N LEU A 17 -33.81 30.65 8.43
CA LEU A 17 -33.67 29.19 8.55
C LEU A 17 -33.22 28.68 7.18
N ALA A 18 -31.92 28.74 6.92
CA ALA A 18 -31.29 27.92 5.90
C ALA A 18 -30.41 26.92 6.65
N ALA A 19 -30.87 25.69 6.70
CA ALA A 19 -30.16 24.56 7.28
C ALA A 19 -28.78 24.42 6.60
N SER A 20 -27.72 24.92 7.24
CA SER A 20 -26.37 24.53 6.87
C SER A 20 -26.08 23.20 7.54
N MET A 21 -26.62 22.15 6.94
CA MET A 21 -26.22 20.78 7.19
C MET A 21 -24.84 20.60 6.56
N SER A 22 -23.82 21.15 7.20
CA SER A 22 -22.42 20.92 6.81
C SER A 22 -22.12 19.46 7.16
N GLY A 23 -22.36 18.59 6.18
CA GLY A 23 -22.18 17.16 6.27
C GLY A 23 -20.74 16.82 6.64
N LEU A 24 -20.58 16.10 7.74
CA LEU A 24 -19.35 15.41 8.06
C LEU A 24 -19.21 14.23 7.09
N ILE A 25 -18.62 14.46 5.92
CA ILE A 25 -18.26 13.38 5.00
C ILE A 25 -17.06 12.67 5.63
N LEU A 26 -17.34 11.60 6.37
CA LEU A 26 -16.35 10.59 6.69
C LEU A 26 -15.95 9.94 5.36
N ILE A 27 -14.80 10.36 4.82
CA ILE A 27 -14.13 9.64 3.75
C ILE A 27 -13.69 8.32 4.36
N LEU A 28 -14.54 7.30 4.26
CA LEU A 28 -14.10 5.93 4.38
C LEU A 28 -13.14 5.73 3.22
N SER A 29 -11.84 5.81 3.52
CA SER A 29 -10.81 5.34 2.61
C SER A 29 -11.07 3.86 2.44
N PHE A 30 -11.76 3.49 1.36
CA PHE A 30 -11.81 2.11 0.92
C PHE A 30 -10.39 1.77 0.48
N ASN A 31 -9.58 1.29 1.43
CA ASN A 31 -8.42 0.49 1.09
C ASN A 31 -8.99 -0.80 0.49
N SER A 32 -9.24 -0.78 -0.82
CA SER A 32 -9.48 -1.98 -1.60
C SER A 32 -8.19 -2.79 -1.58
N HIS A 33 -7.94 -3.52 -0.50
CA HIS A 33 -6.94 -4.56 -0.47
C HIS A 33 -7.46 -5.68 -1.38
N ALA A 34 -7.11 -5.63 -2.66
CA ALA A 34 -7.15 -6.80 -3.50
C ALA A 34 -6.36 -7.90 -2.77
N SER A 35 -6.93 -9.11 -2.61
CA SER A 35 -6.17 -10.27 -2.15
C SER A 35 -4.93 -10.38 -3.03
N HIS A 36 -3.78 -10.02 -2.48
CA HIS A 36 -2.50 -10.13 -3.17
C HIS A 36 -1.91 -11.48 -2.77
N ASP A 37 -1.86 -12.39 -3.73
CA ASP A 37 -1.02 -13.56 -3.60
C ASP A 37 0.45 -13.10 -3.54
N VAL A 38 1.19 -13.59 -2.56
CA VAL A 38 2.60 -13.28 -2.37
C VAL A 38 3.49 -14.38 -2.96
N SER A 39 4.59 -13.97 -3.58
CA SER A 39 5.60 -14.89 -4.11
C SER A 39 6.43 -15.46 -2.97
N LEU A 40 6.21 -16.74 -2.68
CA LEU A 40 6.95 -17.50 -1.66
C LEU A 40 8.15 -18.21 -2.28
N ASN A 41 9.28 -18.23 -1.58
CA ASN A 41 10.34 -19.19 -1.87
C ASN A 41 10.01 -20.58 -1.28
N HIS A 42 10.90 -21.56 -1.47
CA HIS A 42 10.72 -22.94 -0.98
C HIS A 42 10.57 -23.06 0.55
N ASN A 43 10.93 -22.02 1.31
CA ASN A 43 10.82 -21.97 2.77
C ASN A 43 9.59 -21.16 3.23
N GLY A 44 8.69 -20.76 2.34
CA GLY A 44 7.54 -19.92 2.69
C GLY A 44 7.88 -18.46 2.98
N VAL A 45 9.08 -17.99 2.61
CA VAL A 45 9.53 -16.62 2.86
C VAL A 45 9.27 -15.74 1.64
N VAL A 46 8.70 -14.57 1.87
CA VAL A 46 8.37 -13.57 0.85
C VAL A 46 9.63 -12.81 0.43
N ILE A 47 9.71 -12.42 -0.86
CA ILE A 47 10.82 -11.64 -1.45
C ILE A 47 12.23 -12.15 -1.11
N GLY A 48 12.38 -13.46 -0.89
CA GLY A 48 13.66 -14.09 -0.54
C GLY A 48 14.22 -13.68 0.82
N GLY A 49 13.39 -13.11 1.70
CA GLY A 49 13.77 -12.64 3.04
C GLY A 49 14.40 -11.25 3.05
N TYR A 50 14.22 -10.46 1.98
CA TYR A 50 14.58 -9.05 2.00
C TYR A 50 13.54 -8.24 2.77
N ASP A 51 13.99 -7.15 3.38
CA ASP A 51 13.14 -6.27 4.17
C ASP A 51 12.37 -5.32 3.24
N PRO A 52 11.02 -5.38 3.20
CA PRO A 52 10.21 -4.54 2.32
C PRO A 52 10.24 -3.06 2.73
N VAL A 53 10.48 -2.75 4.00
CA VAL A 53 10.53 -1.38 4.53
C VAL A 53 11.84 -0.71 4.15
N ALA A 54 12.94 -1.46 4.13
CA ALA A 54 14.27 -0.96 3.80
C ALA A 54 14.34 -0.29 2.41
N TYR A 55 13.57 -0.78 1.43
CA TYR A 55 13.48 -0.13 0.11
C TYR A 55 13.01 1.32 0.19
N PHE A 56 12.07 1.61 1.09
CA PHE A 56 11.46 2.93 1.24
C PHE A 56 12.20 3.83 2.23
N THR A 57 12.69 3.27 3.34
CA THR A 57 13.32 4.04 4.42
C THR A 57 14.81 4.24 4.21
N MET A 58 15.48 3.26 3.59
CA MET A 58 16.93 3.27 3.40
C MET A 58 17.33 3.35 1.93
N GLY A 59 16.40 3.09 1.00
CA GLY A 59 16.72 3.06 -0.43
C GLY A 59 17.63 1.89 -0.80
N GLU A 60 17.53 0.78 -0.07
CA GLU A 60 18.42 -0.37 -0.21
C GLU A 60 17.65 -1.70 -0.15
N ALA A 61 18.15 -2.69 -0.90
CA ALA A 61 17.70 -4.07 -0.79
C ALA A 61 18.51 -4.78 0.31
N LEU A 62 18.00 -4.75 1.54
CA LEU A 62 18.64 -5.38 2.70
C LEU A 62 17.96 -6.68 3.10
N ARG A 63 18.75 -7.66 3.55
CA ARG A 63 18.23 -8.96 4.02
C ARG A 63 17.84 -8.87 5.49
N GLY A 64 16.60 -9.27 5.79
CA GLY A 64 16.10 -9.35 7.17
C GLY A 64 16.57 -10.61 7.90
N SER A 65 16.22 -10.68 9.19
CA SER A 65 16.47 -11.84 10.05
C SER A 65 15.21 -12.66 10.27
N GLU A 66 15.35 -13.98 10.42
CA GLU A 66 14.26 -14.88 10.83
C GLU A 66 13.76 -14.56 12.25
N ASP A 67 14.65 -14.09 13.12
CA ASP A 67 14.33 -13.67 14.49
C ASP A 67 13.44 -12.40 14.53
N ILE A 68 13.44 -11.63 13.44
CA ILE A 68 12.68 -10.39 13.31
C ILE A 68 11.74 -10.54 12.11
N SER A 69 10.67 -11.29 12.33
CA SER A 69 9.73 -11.67 11.27
C SER A 69 8.27 -11.45 11.65
N THR A 70 7.40 -11.46 10.65
CA THR A 70 5.94 -11.52 10.82
C THR A 70 5.29 -12.33 9.71
N GLU A 71 4.19 -13.00 10.02
CA GLU A 71 3.38 -13.72 9.04
C GLU A 71 2.30 -12.81 8.47
N TYR A 72 2.26 -12.65 7.15
CA TYR A 72 1.23 -11.84 6.48
C TYR A 72 0.97 -12.32 5.06
N LEU A 73 -0.32 -12.42 4.69
CA LEU A 73 -0.79 -13.00 3.41
C LEU A 73 -0.26 -14.42 3.12
N GLY A 74 -0.05 -15.22 4.18
CA GLY A 74 0.37 -16.61 4.05
C GLY A 74 1.87 -16.83 3.81
N GLY A 75 2.71 -15.82 4.08
CA GLY A 75 4.16 -15.97 4.05
C GLY A 75 4.88 -15.18 5.13
N ALA A 76 6.10 -15.62 5.42
CA ALA A 76 7.00 -14.98 6.36
C ALA A 76 7.70 -13.76 5.74
N TRP A 77 7.56 -12.61 6.38
CA TRP A 77 8.26 -11.37 6.06
C TRP A 77 9.37 -11.14 7.08
N LEU A 78 10.57 -10.83 6.60
CA LEU A 78 11.76 -10.65 7.44
C LEU A 78 12.19 -9.18 7.45
N PHE A 79 12.72 -8.71 8.57
CA PHE A 79 13.11 -7.31 8.75
C PHE A 79 14.53 -7.18 9.29
N VAL A 80 15.19 -6.07 8.98
CA VAL A 80 16.55 -5.79 9.49
C VAL A 80 16.55 -5.35 10.95
N ASN A 81 15.42 -4.86 11.45
CA ASN A 81 15.22 -4.46 12.84
C ASN A 81 13.72 -4.47 13.22
N GLU A 82 13.42 -4.42 14.52
CA GLU A 82 12.03 -4.44 15.02
C GLU A 82 11.21 -3.22 14.59
N GLN A 83 11.85 -2.05 14.46
CA GLN A 83 11.16 -0.84 13.99
C GLN A 83 10.59 -1.02 12.58
N HIS A 84 11.32 -1.68 11.68
CA HIS A 84 10.84 -1.99 10.33
C HIS A 84 9.68 -2.99 10.36
N ARG A 85 9.76 -4.04 11.20
CA ARG A 85 8.64 -4.96 11.43
C ARG A 85 7.39 -4.19 11.88
N ASP A 86 7.55 -3.30 12.85
CA ASP A 86 6.43 -2.56 13.43
C ASP A 86 5.84 -1.56 12.43
N LEU A 87 6.68 -0.91 11.61
CA LEU A 87 6.22 -0.08 10.49
C LEU A 87 5.42 -0.89 9.46
N PHE A 88 5.88 -2.09 9.12
CA PHE A 88 5.17 -2.98 8.21
C PHE A 88 3.82 -3.42 8.77
N ILE A 89 3.77 -3.84 10.04
CA ILE A 89 2.52 -4.27 10.68
C ILE A 89 1.51 -3.13 10.74
N ALA A 90 1.97 -1.90 10.97
CA ALA A 90 1.10 -0.72 11.06
C ALA A 90 0.42 -0.37 9.73
N ASP A 91 1.12 -0.55 8.60
CA ASP A 91 0.57 -0.28 7.26
C ASP A 91 1.24 -1.19 6.19
N PRO A 92 0.85 -2.47 6.10
CA PRO A 92 1.51 -3.42 5.22
C PRO A 92 1.30 -3.07 3.75
N GLY A 93 0.16 -2.45 3.41
CA GLY A 93 -0.19 -2.05 2.05
C GLY A 93 0.81 -1.07 1.41
N LYS A 94 1.51 -0.28 2.24
CA LYS A 94 2.55 0.65 1.79
C LYS A 94 3.84 -0.04 1.33
N TYR A 95 4.20 -1.15 1.96
CA TYR A 95 5.53 -1.76 1.81
C TYR A 95 5.52 -3.02 0.94
N ILE A 96 4.37 -3.66 0.78
CA ILE A 96 4.24 -4.84 -0.08
C ILE A 96 4.52 -4.47 -1.55
N PRO A 97 5.33 -5.25 -2.28
CA PRO A 97 5.50 -5.04 -3.70
C PRO A 97 4.15 -5.08 -4.44
N GLN A 98 3.97 -4.21 -5.43
CA GLN A 98 2.70 -4.06 -6.16
C GLN A 98 2.15 -5.38 -6.73
N TYR A 99 3.03 -6.33 -7.06
CA TYR A 99 2.67 -7.66 -7.54
C TYR A 99 3.13 -8.77 -6.59
N GLY A 100 3.01 -8.56 -5.27
CA GLY A 100 3.21 -9.60 -4.25
C GLY A 100 4.62 -10.20 -4.17
N GLY A 101 5.61 -9.65 -4.87
CA GLY A 101 6.97 -10.19 -4.95
C GLY A 101 7.31 -10.87 -6.27
N TYR A 102 6.37 -10.95 -7.22
CA TYR A 102 6.62 -11.41 -8.58
C TYR A 102 7.31 -10.34 -9.43
N CYS A 103 7.95 -10.77 -10.52
CA CYS A 103 8.59 -9.89 -11.49
C CYS A 103 7.54 -9.03 -12.21
N SER A 104 7.66 -7.71 -12.07
CA SER A 104 6.73 -6.72 -12.64
C SER A 104 6.64 -6.80 -14.16
N SER A 105 7.75 -7.11 -14.84
CA SER A 105 7.76 -7.34 -16.29
C SER A 105 6.97 -8.59 -16.69
N SER A 106 7.01 -9.64 -15.87
CA SER A 106 6.21 -10.86 -16.08
C SER A 106 4.73 -10.61 -15.81
N SER A 107 4.40 -9.81 -14.79
CA SER A 107 3.02 -9.36 -14.52
C SER A 107 2.46 -8.54 -15.69
N ARG A 108 3.30 -7.72 -16.34
CA ARG A 108 2.97 -7.03 -17.61
C ARG A 108 2.78 -7.99 -18.80
N GLY A 109 3.22 -9.24 -18.69
CA GLY A 109 2.94 -10.33 -19.62
C GLY A 109 1.71 -11.17 -19.24
N GLY A 110 1.23 -11.09 -17.99
CA GLY A 110 0.21 -11.97 -17.42
C GLY A 110 0.75 -13.25 -16.78
N GLY A 111 2.03 -13.30 -16.40
CA GLY A 111 2.67 -14.46 -15.79
C GLY A 111 3.34 -14.18 -14.45
N HIS A 112 3.71 -15.24 -13.73
CA HIS A 112 4.22 -15.22 -12.36
C HIS A 112 5.72 -15.59 -12.32
N GLY A 113 6.56 -14.73 -12.90
CA GLY A 113 8.02 -14.94 -12.90
C GLY A 113 8.65 -14.56 -11.56
N SER A 114 9.68 -15.28 -11.12
CA SER A 114 10.47 -14.92 -9.94
C SER A 114 11.16 -13.56 -10.13
N ALA A 115 11.09 -12.69 -9.12
CA ALA A 115 11.86 -11.46 -9.09
C ALA A 115 13.24 -11.66 -8.43
N ASN A 116 14.19 -10.81 -8.78
CA ASN A 116 15.41 -10.62 -8.01
C ASN A 116 15.19 -9.39 -7.10
N PRO A 117 15.16 -9.55 -5.76
CA PRO A 117 14.91 -8.45 -4.83
C PRO A 117 15.89 -7.28 -4.98
N ARG A 118 17.08 -7.51 -5.54
CA ARG A 118 18.09 -6.47 -5.78
C ARG A 118 17.81 -5.60 -7.01
N ASN A 119 16.89 -6.01 -7.89
CA ASN A 119 16.47 -5.23 -9.05
C ASN A 119 15.07 -4.69 -8.76
N TRP A 120 15.00 -3.45 -8.31
CA TRP A 120 13.76 -2.85 -7.83
C TRP A 120 13.67 -1.38 -8.21
N GLN A 121 12.45 -0.86 -8.18
CA GLN A 121 12.18 0.57 -8.27
C GLN A 121 10.99 0.94 -7.38
N ILE A 122 10.99 2.18 -6.90
CA ILE A 122 9.81 2.81 -6.31
C ILE A 122 9.27 3.81 -7.33
N VAL A 123 8.01 3.63 -7.71
CA VAL A 123 7.31 4.44 -8.72
C VAL A 123 5.94 4.75 -8.15
N GLU A 124 5.54 6.02 -8.13
CA GLU A 124 4.32 6.49 -7.44
C GLU A 124 4.14 5.91 -6.00
N ASN A 125 5.24 5.86 -5.23
CA ASN A 125 5.26 5.30 -3.86
C ASN A 125 4.87 3.82 -3.76
N LYS A 126 5.06 3.04 -4.84
CA LYS A 126 4.85 1.59 -4.88
C LYS A 126 6.14 0.87 -5.24
N LEU A 127 6.38 -0.26 -4.60
CA LEU A 127 7.57 -1.09 -4.85
C LEU A 127 7.33 -2.06 -6.02
N TYR A 128 8.22 -2.01 -7.00
CA TYR A 128 8.25 -2.91 -8.15
C TYR A 128 9.53 -3.72 -8.14
N LEU A 129 9.43 -5.04 -8.26
CA LEU A 129 10.57 -5.94 -8.36
C LEU A 129 10.73 -6.49 -9.78
N PHE A 130 11.96 -6.76 -10.20
CA PHE A 130 12.31 -7.21 -11.54
C PHE A 130 13.28 -8.39 -11.47
N ASN A 131 13.31 -9.23 -12.50
CA ASN A 131 14.28 -10.32 -12.59
C ASN A 131 15.69 -9.81 -12.95
N SER A 132 15.81 -8.77 -13.78
CA SER A 132 17.11 -8.20 -14.19
C SER A 132 17.09 -6.67 -14.32
N LYS A 133 18.27 -6.06 -14.15
CA LYS A 133 18.48 -4.60 -14.19
C LYS A 133 18.03 -3.90 -15.49
N PRO A 134 18.21 -4.47 -16.69
CA PRO A 134 17.69 -3.83 -17.91
C PRO A 134 16.17 -3.62 -17.90
N PHE A 135 15.41 -4.48 -17.21
CA PHE A 135 13.96 -4.31 -17.09
C PHE A 135 13.57 -3.24 -16.08
N SER A 136 14.35 -3.06 -15.00
CA SER A 136 14.13 -1.93 -14.09
C SER A 136 14.45 -0.61 -14.80
N ASP A 137 15.58 -0.53 -15.51
CA ASP A 137 16.03 0.73 -16.13
C ASP A 137 15.07 1.24 -17.23
N GLY A 138 14.34 0.33 -17.89
CA GLY A 138 13.34 0.65 -18.91
C GLY A 138 11.92 0.86 -18.39
N TRP A 139 11.69 0.78 -17.07
CA TRP A 139 10.37 0.97 -16.47
C TRP A 139 10.07 2.45 -16.32
N ILE A 140 9.67 3.07 -17.43
CA ILE A 140 9.32 4.49 -17.49
C ILE A 140 7.82 4.64 -17.16
N GLU A 141 7.55 5.54 -16.21
CA GLU A 141 6.30 5.77 -15.48
C GLU A 141 5.09 6.09 -16.37
N TYR A 142 3.93 5.57 -15.96
CA TYR A 142 2.55 5.77 -16.44
C TYR A 142 1.94 4.83 -17.52
N PRO A 143 2.55 4.50 -18.68
CA PRO A 143 1.98 3.47 -19.56
C PRO A 143 2.40 2.04 -19.17
N SER A 144 3.57 1.86 -18.56
CA SER A 144 4.10 0.56 -18.15
C SER A 144 3.35 -0.03 -16.95
N THR A 145 3.08 0.81 -15.93
CA THR A 145 2.34 0.47 -14.70
C THR A 145 0.88 0.14 -15.00
N LEU A 146 0.16 1.01 -15.73
CA LEU A 146 -1.25 0.79 -16.08
C LEU A 146 -1.46 -0.51 -16.89
N ALA A 147 -0.58 -0.79 -17.85
CA ALA A 147 -0.65 -2.01 -18.65
C ALA A 147 -0.39 -3.27 -17.80
N ALA A 148 0.50 -3.16 -16.81
CA ALA A 148 0.80 -4.25 -15.90
C ALA A 148 -0.34 -4.48 -14.89
N ASP A 149 -0.91 -3.43 -14.31
CA ASP A 149 -2.05 -3.50 -13.39
C ASP A 149 -3.26 -4.18 -14.04
N LYS A 150 -3.62 -3.75 -15.26
CA LYS A 150 -4.74 -4.36 -16.01
C LYS A 150 -4.53 -5.86 -16.28
N LYS A 151 -3.30 -6.30 -16.52
CA LYS A 151 -3.01 -7.72 -16.75
C LYS A 151 -2.89 -8.51 -15.45
N TRP A 152 -2.33 -7.91 -14.41
CA TRP A 152 -2.25 -8.49 -13.08
C TRP A 152 -3.63 -8.80 -12.52
N ASP A 153 -4.59 -7.89 -12.68
CA ASP A 153 -5.97 -8.09 -12.27
C ASP A 153 -6.63 -9.31 -12.94
N LYS A 154 -6.24 -9.62 -14.18
CA LYS A 154 -6.68 -10.82 -14.90
C LYS A 154 -5.92 -12.07 -14.46
N ALA A 155 -4.62 -11.95 -14.19
CA ALA A 155 -3.77 -13.08 -13.81
C ALA A 155 -4.10 -13.63 -12.42
N LYS A 156 -4.32 -12.75 -11.43
CA LYS A 156 -4.67 -13.14 -10.05
C LYS A 156 -5.98 -13.92 -9.96
N ALA A 157 -6.95 -13.65 -10.86
CA ALA A 157 -8.20 -14.39 -10.92
C ALA A 157 -8.01 -15.89 -11.25
N GLY A 158 -6.89 -16.26 -11.89
CA GLY A 158 -6.54 -17.66 -12.18
C GLY A 158 -5.71 -18.36 -11.10
N LEU A 159 -5.16 -17.63 -10.12
CA LEU A 159 -4.44 -18.21 -8.98
C LEU A 159 -5.40 -18.74 -7.91
N LEU A 160 -6.61 -18.17 -7.81
CA LEU A 160 -7.66 -18.58 -6.85
C LEU A 160 -8.42 -19.87 -7.24
N GLN A 161 -8.05 -20.53 -8.34
CA GLN A 161 -8.73 -21.72 -8.88
C GLN A 161 -7.88 -23.00 -8.84
N GLN A 162 -6.74 -22.99 -8.14
CA GLN A 162 -5.86 -24.15 -7.96
C GLN A 162 -5.70 -24.47 -6.47
#